data_AF-A0A917JC93-F1
#
_entry.id   AF-A0A917JC93-F1
#
_cell.length_a   1.000
_cell.length_b   1.000
_cell.length_c   1.000
_cell.angle_alpha   90.00
_cell.angle_beta   90.00
_cell.angle_gamma   90.00
#
_symmetry.space_group_name_H-M   'P 1'
#
loop_
_entity.id
_entity.type
_entity.pdbx_description
1 polymer ?
#
loop_
_entity_poly.entity_id
_entity_poly.type
_entity_poly.pdbx_seq_one_letter_code
_entity_poly.pdbx_strand_id
1 'polypeptide(L)'
;MWLAPKVSAQTSLEIKKADKLFSGFWIDRKTSRQLLIGVEKDGYVIINDWTGKMQDRGSADAYKANIKGEKLIMPPEFEHHAPYAEILILNKKLIYLTKFKDVTGKEVVTRQSFVKRN
;
A
#
# COMPACT_ATOMS: atom_id res chain seq x y z
N MET A 1 -33.16 6.60 -5.62
CA MET A 1 -32.67 5.60 -4.64
C MET A 1 -31.31 5.13 -5.12
N TRP A 2 -30.22 5.71 -4.60
CA TRP A 2 -28.86 5.32 -4.98
C TRP A 2 -28.49 4.07 -4.18
N LEU A 3 -28.31 2.94 -4.87
CA LEU A 3 -27.77 1.73 -4.25
C LEU A 3 -26.29 2.01 -3.93
N ALA A 4 -25.97 2.21 -2.65
CA ALA A 4 -24.60 2.18 -2.20
C ALA A 4 -23.98 0.84 -2.65
N PRO A 5 -22.78 0.82 -3.26
CA PRO A 5 -22.13 -0.43 -3.60
C PRO A 5 -21.97 -1.24 -2.32
N LYS A 6 -22.49 -2.47 -2.35
CA LYS A 6 -22.36 -3.44 -1.27
C LYS A 6 -20.87 -3.67 -1.07
N VAL A 7 -20.28 -3.04 -0.04
CA VAL A 7 -18.91 -3.33 0.39
C VAL A 7 -18.93 -4.81 0.78
N SER A 8 -18.46 -5.69 -0.11
CA SER A 8 -18.34 -7.09 0.27
C SER A 8 -17.25 -7.14 1.34
N ALA A 9 -17.64 -7.43 2.58
CA ALA A 9 -16.71 -7.71 3.65
C ALA A 9 -15.71 -8.76 3.15
N GLN A 10 -14.42 -8.45 3.25
CA GLN A 10 -13.37 -9.36 2.80
C GLN A 10 -13.49 -10.69 3.53
N THR A 11 -13.24 -11.78 2.81
CA THR A 11 -13.32 -13.10 3.42
C THR A 11 -12.14 -13.30 4.37
N SER A 12 -12.34 -14.07 5.44
CA SER A 12 -11.24 -14.41 6.38
C SER A 12 -10.05 -15.07 5.67
N LEU A 13 -10.29 -15.79 4.56
CA LEU A 13 -9.24 -16.41 3.76
C LEU A 13 -8.40 -15.36 3.01
N GLU A 14 -9.03 -14.35 2.41
CA GLU A 14 -8.34 -13.24 1.74
C GLU A 14 -7.49 -12.44 2.72
N ILE A 15 -8.03 -12.15 3.90
CA ILE A 15 -7.33 -11.45 4.99
C ILE A 15 -6.08 -12.24 5.40
N LYS A 16 -6.22 -13.55 5.69
CA LYS A 16 -5.07 -14.41 6.07
C LYS A 16 -4.02 -14.50 4.97
N LYS A 17 -4.45 -14.57 3.70
CA LYS A 17 -3.53 -14.64 2.57
C LYS A 17 -2.77 -13.33 2.40
N ALA A 18 -3.46 -12.20 2.49
CA ALA A 18 -2.82 -10.89 2.42
C ALA A 18 -1.87 -10.66 3.59
N ASP A 19 -2.25 -11.04 4.80
CA ASP A 19 -1.39 -10.95 5.99
C ASP A 19 -0.08 -11.72 5.76
N LYS A 20 -0.17 -12.98 5.31
CA LYS A 20 1.01 -13.80 4.98
C LYS A 20 1.90 -13.16 3.90
N LEU A 21 1.32 -12.52 2.90
CA LEU A 21 2.05 -11.96 1.76
C LEU A 21 2.70 -10.62 2.07
N PHE A 22 1.94 -9.71 2.69
CA PHE A 22 2.27 -8.29 2.78
C PHE A 22 2.74 -7.86 4.16
N SER A 23 2.32 -8.51 5.24
CA SER A 23 2.62 -8.01 6.58
C SER A 23 4.12 -8.02 6.89
N GLY A 24 4.53 -7.04 7.68
CA GLY A 24 5.90 -6.86 8.14
C GLY A 24 6.59 -5.64 7.53
N PHE A 25 7.90 -5.62 7.70
CA PHE A 25 8.74 -4.48 7.34
C PHE A 25 9.36 -4.65 5.95
N TRP A 26 9.31 -3.60 5.16
CA TRP A 26 9.85 -3.56 3.80
C TRP A 26 10.72 -2.33 3.60
N ILE A 27 11.79 -2.47 2.82
CA ILE A 27 12.71 -1.36 2.54
C ILE A 27 13.06 -1.30 1.05
N ASP A 28 12.95 -0.10 0.48
CA ASP A 28 13.63 0.23 -0.78
C ASP A 28 15.04 0.70 -0.44
N ARG A 29 16.03 -0.14 -0.72
CA ARG A 29 17.44 0.15 -0.39
C ARG A 29 18.00 1.32 -1.22
N LYS A 30 17.39 1.68 -2.35
CA LYS A 30 17.86 2.78 -3.20
C LYS A 30 17.47 4.13 -2.61
N THR A 31 16.22 4.26 -2.19
CA THR A 31 15.65 5.52 -1.70
C THR A 31 15.66 5.63 -0.18
N SER A 32 15.90 4.53 0.54
CA SER A 32 15.75 4.42 2.00
C SER A 32 14.30 4.60 2.48
N ARG A 33 13.32 4.54 1.57
CA ARG A 33 11.88 4.48 1.90
C ARG A 33 11.59 3.14 2.59
N GLN A 34 10.80 3.20 3.64
CA GLN A 34 10.48 2.08 4.52
C GLN A 34 8.97 1.96 4.65
N LEU A 35 8.46 0.73 4.59
CA LEU A 35 7.06 0.44 4.79
C LEU A 35 6.91 -0.53 5.96
N LEU A 36 5.97 -0.27 6.86
CA LEU A 36 5.47 -1.24 7.82
C LEU A 36 4.01 -1.51 7.49
N ILE A 37 3.73 -2.73 7.08
CA ILE A 37 2.41 -3.16 6.64
C ILE A 37 1.81 -4.10 7.69
N GLY A 38 0.58 -3.82 8.09
CA GLY A 38 -0.23 -4.65 8.99
C GLY A 38 -1.62 -4.86 8.43
N VAL A 39 -2.17 -6.06 8.57
CA VAL A 39 -3.54 -6.38 8.17
C VAL A 39 -4.43 -6.40 9.40
N GLU A 40 -5.46 -5.56 9.40
CA GLU A 40 -6.42 -5.44 10.49
C GLU A 40 -7.55 -6.49 10.39
N LYS A 41 -8.15 -6.78 11.55
CA LYS A 41 -9.14 -7.87 11.69
C LYS A 41 -10.44 -7.63 10.90
N ASP A 42 -10.76 -6.38 10.63
CA ASP A 42 -11.92 -5.91 9.86
C ASP A 42 -11.66 -5.85 8.35
N GLY A 43 -10.49 -6.33 7.89
CA GLY A 43 -10.19 -6.49 6.47
C GLY A 43 -9.74 -5.20 5.80
N TYR A 44 -8.95 -4.37 6.48
CA TYR A 44 -8.13 -3.40 5.76
C TYR A 44 -6.67 -3.56 6.12
N VAL A 45 -5.83 -2.97 5.28
CA VAL A 45 -4.39 -2.99 5.46
C VAL A 45 -3.93 -1.59 5.79
N ILE A 46 -3.19 -1.45 6.88
CA ILE A 46 -2.52 -0.22 7.25
C ILE A 46 -1.09 -0.28 6.72
N ILE A 47 -0.68 0.79 6.04
CA ILE A 47 0.65 0.97 5.48
C ILE A 47 1.23 2.22 6.12
N ASN A 48 2.20 2.04 7.01
CA ASN A 48 3.01 3.14 7.50
C ASN A 48 4.20 3.32 6.58
N ASP A 49 4.44 4.53 6.11
CA ASP A 49 5.46 4.87 5.12
C ASP A 49 6.30 6.05 5.60
N TRP A 50 7.61 5.90 5.53
CA TRP A 50 8.55 6.97 5.88
C TRP A 50 9.88 6.79 5.18
N THR A 51 10.63 7.89 5.07
CA THR A 51 12.01 7.83 4.56
C THR A 51 12.97 7.76 5.74
N GLY A 52 13.52 6.58 6.05
CA GLY A 52 14.28 6.39 7.29
C GLY A 52 15.61 7.14 7.42
N LYS A 53 16.05 7.85 6.37
CA LYS A 53 17.16 8.82 6.46
C LYS A 53 16.71 10.22 6.91
N MET A 54 15.42 10.52 6.79
CA MET A 54 14.84 11.85 7.02
C MET A 54 13.84 11.84 8.18
N GLN A 55 13.23 10.70 8.47
CA GLN A 55 12.12 10.52 9.39
C GLN A 55 12.33 9.28 10.25
N ASP A 56 11.85 9.33 11.49
CA ASP A 56 11.69 8.13 12.30
C ASP A 56 10.34 7.45 11.99
N ARG A 57 10.15 6.22 12.49
CA ARG A 57 8.89 5.50 12.32
C ARG A 57 7.70 6.21 12.99
N GLY A 58 7.93 7.03 14.03
CA GLY A 58 6.88 7.75 14.75
C GLY A 58 6.26 8.88 13.91
N SER A 59 7.01 9.38 12.93
CA SER A 59 6.60 10.39 11.95
C SER A 59 6.13 9.80 10.60
N ALA A 60 5.85 8.50 10.55
CA ALA A 60 5.41 7.85 9.32
C ALA A 60 4.00 8.29 8.91
N ASP A 61 3.81 8.48 7.61
CA ASP A 61 2.49 8.65 7.03
C ASP A 61 1.75 7.31 7.05
N ALA A 62 0.51 7.31 7.50
CA ALA A 62 -0.30 6.10 7.61
C ALA A 62 -1.40 6.11 6.56
N TYR A 63 -1.42 5.10 5.71
CA TYR A 63 -2.40 4.94 4.64
C TYR A 63 -3.23 3.68 4.80
N LYS A 64 -4.48 3.74 4.35
CA LYS A 64 -5.39 2.60 4.30
C LYS A 64 -5.44 2.00 2.90
N ALA A 65 -5.27 0.68 2.80
CA ALA A 65 -5.42 -0.05 1.56
C ALA A 65 -6.45 -1.19 1.68
N ASN A 66 -7.13 -1.47 0.58
CA ASN A 66 -8.10 -2.56 0.46
C ASN A 66 -7.46 -3.78 -0.20
N ILE A 67 -7.81 -4.98 0.26
CA ILE A 67 -7.40 -6.22 -0.39
C ILE A 67 -8.29 -6.43 -1.63
N LYS A 68 -7.66 -6.66 -2.79
CA LYS A 68 -8.34 -7.00 -4.05
C LYS A 68 -7.59 -8.14 -4.73
N GLY A 69 -8.03 -9.37 -4.48
CA GLY A 69 -7.33 -10.58 -4.94
C GLY A 69 -5.94 -10.67 -4.31
N GLU A 70 -4.89 -10.68 -5.14
CA GLU A 70 -3.49 -10.76 -4.69
C GLU A 70 -2.79 -9.39 -4.63
N LYS A 71 -3.56 -8.30 -4.65
CA LYS A 71 -3.05 -6.93 -4.60
C LYS A 71 -3.67 -6.17 -3.43
N LEU A 72 -2.95 -5.16 -2.97
CA LEU A 72 -3.50 -4.09 -2.15
C LEU A 72 -3.77 -2.88 -3.04
N ILE A 73 -4.91 -2.24 -2.83
CA ILE A 73 -5.32 -1.03 -3.53
C ILE A 73 -5.38 0.11 -2.52
N MET A 74 -4.48 1.06 -2.66
CA MET A 74 -4.50 2.31 -1.91
C MET A 74 -5.24 3.36 -2.76
N PRO A 75 -6.46 3.77 -2.36
CA PRO A 75 -7.17 4.82 -3.06
C PRO A 75 -6.41 6.15 -2.93
N PRO A 76 -6.65 7.12 -3.84
CA PRO A 76 -6.12 8.46 -3.65
C PRO A 76 -6.69 9.07 -2.37
N GLU A 77 -5.82 9.74 -1.60
CA GLU A 77 -6.20 10.41 -0.35
C GLU A 77 -5.93 11.91 -0.47
N PHE A 78 -7.00 12.71 -0.37
CA PHE A 78 -6.92 14.14 -0.66
C PHE A 78 -6.31 14.95 0.48
N GLU A 79 -6.51 14.54 1.74
CA GLU A 79 -6.00 15.26 2.92
C GLU A 79 -4.47 15.16 3.03
N HIS A 80 -3.92 13.98 2.73
CA HIS A 80 -2.48 13.71 2.76
C HIS A 80 -1.84 13.74 1.37
N HIS A 81 -2.59 14.19 0.35
CA HIS A 81 -2.17 14.23 -1.05
C HIS A 81 -1.54 12.92 -1.57
N ALA A 82 -1.99 11.77 -1.05
CA ALA A 82 -1.47 10.48 -1.43
C ALA A 82 -2.02 10.06 -2.80
N PRO A 83 -1.18 9.75 -3.79
CA PRO A 83 -1.63 9.27 -5.09
C PRO A 83 -2.20 7.84 -4.98
N TYR A 84 -3.01 7.46 -5.96
CA TYR A 84 -3.46 6.08 -6.10
C TYR A 84 -2.28 5.12 -6.22
N ALA A 85 -2.33 3.98 -5.51
CA ALA A 85 -1.31 2.95 -5.63
C ALA A 85 -1.88 1.53 -5.69
N GLU A 86 -1.21 0.68 -6.47
CA GLU A 86 -1.35 -0.78 -6.44
C GLU A 86 -0.09 -1.40 -5.85
N ILE A 87 -0.27 -2.30 -4.89
CA ILE A 87 0.84 -3.00 -4.23
C ILE A 87 0.67 -4.49 -4.45
N LEU A 88 1.73 -5.15 -4.90
CA LEU A 88 1.73 -6.59 -5.21
C LEU A 88 3.07 -7.22 -4.85
N ILE A 89 3.08 -8.54 -4.64
CA ILE A 89 4.32 -9.30 -4.47
C ILE A 89 4.75 -9.90 -5.80
N LEU A 90 5.98 -9.65 -6.23
CA LEU A 90 6.59 -10.27 -7.40
C LEU A 90 8.00 -10.74 -7.05
N ASN A 91 8.32 -12.01 -7.28
CA ASN A 91 9.64 -12.59 -7.00
C ASN A 91 10.14 -12.29 -5.57
N LYS A 92 9.26 -12.47 -4.56
CA LYS A 92 9.51 -12.18 -3.13
C LYS A 92 9.83 -10.71 -2.81
N LYS A 93 9.58 -9.79 -3.73
CA LYS A 93 9.70 -8.35 -3.54
C LYS A 93 8.32 -7.72 -3.51
N LEU A 94 8.15 -6.70 -2.69
CA LEU A 94 6.97 -5.85 -2.74
C LEU A 94 7.17 -4.81 -3.84
N ILE A 95 6.23 -4.74 -4.78
CA ILE A 95 6.22 -3.77 -5.86
C ILE A 95 5.12 -2.77 -5.56
N TYR A 96 5.51 -1.50 -5.48
CA TYR A 96 4.63 -0.37 -5.23
C TYR A 96 4.48 0.40 -6.55
N LEU A 97 3.29 0.35 -7.15
CA LEU A 97 2.96 1.03 -8.38
C LEU A 97 2.11 2.25 -8.07
N THR A 98 2.66 3.45 -8.29
CA THR A 98 1.93 4.69 -8.07
C THR A 98 1.44 5.23 -9.40
N LYS A 99 0.16 5.61 -9.46
CA LYS A 99 -0.43 6.25 -10.65
C LYS A 99 -0.85 7.67 -10.32
N PHE A 100 -0.43 8.62 -11.15
CA PHE A 100 -0.80 10.02 -11.03
C PHE A 100 -0.83 10.66 -12.41
N LYS A 101 -1.44 11.84 -12.52
CA LYS A 101 -1.35 12.68 -13.72
C LYS A 101 -0.19 13.64 -13.57
N ASP A 102 0.64 13.76 -14.60
CA ASP A 102 1.68 14.78 -14.64
C ASP A 102 1.09 16.18 -14.91
N VAL A 103 1.97 17.19 -14.98
CA VAL A 103 1.57 18.59 -15.21
C VAL A 103 0.87 18.82 -16.55
N THR A 104 0.98 17.88 -17.50
CA THR A 104 0.30 17.92 -18.81
C THR A 104 -1.04 17.18 -18.80
N GLY A 105 -1.40 16.55 -17.67
CA GLY A 105 -2.60 15.73 -17.53
C GLY A 105 -2.43 14.29 -18.02
N LYS A 106 -1.22 13.89 -18.44
CA LYS A 106 -0.92 12.54 -18.90
C LYS A 106 -0.76 11.60 -17.72
N GLU A 107 -1.34 10.39 -17.82
CA GLU A 107 -1.15 9.35 -16.80
C GLU A 107 0.30 8.85 -16.81
N VAL A 108 0.91 8.87 -15.64
CA VAL A 108 2.24 8.34 -15.38
C VAL A 108 2.12 7.25 -14.32
N VAL A 109 2.81 6.13 -14.56
CA VAL A 109 2.93 5.04 -13.60
C VAL A 109 4.38 4.90 -13.19
N THR A 110 4.65 5.06 -11.90
CA THR A 110 5.98 4.82 -11.33
C THR A 110 6.02 3.50 -10.59
N ARG A 111 7.21 2.89 -10.53
CA ARG A 111 7.44 1.59 -9.90
C ARG A 111 8.56 1.69 -8.89
N GLN A 112 8.27 1.34 -7.64
CA GLN A 112 9.27 1.09 -6.60
C GLN A 112 9.25 -0.37 -6.16
N SER A 113 10.41 -0.85 -5.71
CA SER A 113 10.59 -2.23 -5.28
C SER A 113 11.24 -2.26 -3.91
N PHE A 114 10.61 -3.00 -3.02
CA PHE A 114 11.03 -3.18 -1.65
C PHE A 114 11.42 -4.64 -1.39
N VAL A 115 12.40 -4.82 -0.54
CA VAL A 115 12.77 -6.14 0.00
C VAL A 115 12.29 -6.24 1.43
N LYS A 116 11.83 -7.44 1.83
CA LYS A 116 11.42 -7.69 3.21
C LYS A 116 12.64 -7.57 4.12
N ARG A 117 12.51 -6.84 5.22
CA ARG A 117 13.53 -6.76 6.27
C ARG A 117 13.15 -7.77 7.34
N ASN A 118 14.08 -8.65 7.64
CA ASN A 118 13.96 -9.58 8.77
C ASN A 118 14.11 -8.82 10.08
#